data_AF-A0A0C2M4X7-F1
#
_entry.id   AF-A0A0C2M4X7-F1
#
_cell.length_a   1.000
_cell.length_b   1.000
_cell.length_c   1.000
_cell.angle_alpha   90.00
_cell.angle_beta   90.00
_cell.angle_gamma   90.00
#
_symmetry.space_group_name_H-M   'P 1'
#
loop_
_entity.id
_entity.type
_entity.pdbx_description
1 polymer ?
#
loop_
_entity_poly.entity_id
_entity_poly.type
_entity_poly.pdbx_seq_one_letter_code
_entity_poly.pdbx_strand_id
1 'polypeptide(L)'
;MPVEIRKDSVGLMELPRYQSCEPHSTACLLRKDLCDVRGIEVARFVRLLKSSTELVSFTVPRYKAEYFHDDLYPPTRKIWEASMSVDDYINKKDNLQGTLDLQPEGLQKMSEADSGAQKIPRYNSKAELRRVMMEKGESTSDFLGNVMEKVKIKENDPILHEEKEGISESEWDD
;
A
#
# COMPACT_ATOMS: atom_id res chain seq x y z
N MET A 1 -21.33 -6.70 -4.30
CA MET A 1 -20.95 -5.70 -3.27
C MET A 1 -19.44 -5.57 -3.29
N PRO A 2 -18.87 -4.35 -3.25
CA PRO A 2 -17.42 -4.17 -3.19
C PRO A 2 -16.85 -4.78 -1.90
N VAL A 3 -15.74 -5.51 -2.00
CA VAL A 3 -15.15 -6.24 -0.87
C VAL A 3 -13.64 -6.04 -0.79
N GLU A 4 -13.08 -6.01 0.43
CA GLU A 4 -11.65 -6.01 0.71
C GLU A 4 -11.19 -7.30 1.39
N ILE A 5 -9.91 -7.63 1.22
CA ILE A 5 -9.24 -8.76 1.88
C ILE A 5 -8.29 -8.17 2.93
N ARG A 6 -8.55 -8.41 4.22
CA ARG A 6 -7.60 -8.07 5.29
C ARG A 6 -6.79 -9.29 5.68
N LYS A 7 -5.48 -9.09 5.92
CA LYS A 7 -4.58 -10.16 6.40
C LYS A 7 -4.97 -10.72 7.77
N ASP A 8 -5.74 -9.95 8.54
CA ASP A 8 -6.10 -10.28 9.93
C ASP A 8 -7.47 -10.97 10.04
N SER A 9 -8.17 -11.20 8.93
CA SER A 9 -9.51 -11.80 8.93
C SER A 9 -9.68 -12.82 7.81
N VAL A 10 -10.27 -13.97 8.12
CA VAL A 10 -10.62 -14.98 7.11
C VAL A 10 -11.90 -14.52 6.39
N GLY A 11 -11.77 -14.02 5.17
CA GLY A 11 -12.90 -13.73 4.29
C GLY A 11 -12.89 -12.35 3.64
N LEU A 12 -13.88 -12.14 2.75
CA LEU A 12 -14.14 -10.89 2.05
C LEU A 12 -14.98 -9.98 2.95
N MET A 13 -14.49 -8.78 3.28
CA MET A 13 -15.24 -7.79 4.06
C MET A 13 -15.81 -6.70 3.17
N GLU A 14 -17.02 -6.24 3.46
CA GLU A 14 -17.66 -5.17 2.72
C GLU A 14 -16.91 -3.85 2.91
N LEU A 15 -16.73 -3.09 1.83
CA LEU A 15 -16.11 -1.77 1.92
C LEU A 15 -16.96 -0.79 2.74
N PRO A 16 -16.32 0.19 3.41
CA PRO A 16 -17.04 1.27 4.08
C PRO A 16 -18.01 1.96 3.12
N ARG A 17 -19.28 2.03 3.53
CA ARG A 17 -20.34 2.66 2.73
C ARG A 17 -20.43 4.15 3.04
N TYR A 18 -20.38 4.98 2.01
CA TYR A 18 -20.81 6.37 2.13
C TYR A 18 -22.32 6.42 2.39
N GLN A 19 -22.71 7.07 3.49
CA GLN A 19 -24.09 7.31 3.86
C GLN A 19 -24.28 8.81 4.10
N SER A 20 -25.42 9.32 3.68
CA SER A 20 -25.83 10.69 3.98
C SER A 20 -27.28 10.69 4.44
N CYS A 21 -27.58 11.57 5.39
CA CYS A 21 -28.93 11.77 5.90
C CYS A 21 -29.81 12.54 4.91
N GLU A 22 -29.21 13.23 3.94
CA GLU A 22 -29.96 14.04 2.98
C GLU A 22 -30.15 13.31 1.64
N PRO A 23 -31.38 13.29 1.11
CA PRO A 23 -31.64 12.71 -0.20
C PRO A 23 -30.99 13.58 -1.28
N HIS A 24 -30.34 12.92 -2.24
CA HIS A 24 -29.77 13.57 -3.42
C HIS A 24 -30.50 13.06 -4.67
N SER A 25 -30.66 13.94 -5.65
CA SER A 25 -31.33 13.59 -6.91
C SER A 25 -30.38 12.86 -7.85
N THR A 26 -29.10 13.24 -7.85
CA THR A 26 -28.07 12.61 -8.69
C THR A 26 -26.68 12.81 -8.09
N ALA A 27 -25.74 11.98 -8.51
CA ALA A 27 -24.32 12.14 -8.25
C ALA A 27 -23.54 11.83 -9.53
N CYS A 28 -22.49 12.61 -9.79
CA CYS A 28 -21.61 12.43 -10.94
C CYS A 28 -20.17 12.26 -10.46
N LEU A 29 -19.50 11.21 -10.94
CA LEU A 29 -18.08 11.00 -10.69
C LEU A 29 -17.28 12.00 -11.53
N LEU A 30 -16.40 12.77 -10.88
CA LEU A 30 -15.48 13.66 -11.55
C LEU A 30 -14.28 12.90 -12.11
N ARG A 31 -13.66 13.53 -13.11
CA ARG A 31 -12.43 13.04 -13.72
C ARG A 31 -11.29 12.99 -12.72
N LYS A 32 -10.36 12.05 -12.96
CA LYS A 32 -9.23 11.80 -12.07
C LYS A 32 -8.26 12.99 -11.98
N ASP A 33 -8.13 13.79 -13.04
CA ASP A 33 -7.31 15.01 -13.05
C ASP A 33 -7.87 16.15 -12.18
N LEU A 34 -9.13 16.04 -11.78
CA LEU A 34 -9.77 16.99 -10.85
C LEU A 34 -9.67 16.52 -9.39
N CYS A 35 -9.10 15.35 -9.12
CA CYS A 35 -8.89 14.87 -7.76
C CYS A 35 -7.72 15.59 -7.09
N ASP A 36 -7.82 15.83 -5.78
CA ASP A 36 -6.72 16.33 -4.97
C ASP A 36 -5.73 15.21 -4.67
N VAL A 37 -4.69 15.15 -5.49
CA VAL A 37 -3.59 14.18 -5.38
C VAL A 37 -2.80 14.37 -4.08
N ARG A 38 -2.65 15.60 -3.59
CA ARG A 38 -1.93 15.88 -2.33
C ARG A 38 -2.74 15.40 -1.12
N GLY A 39 -4.06 15.47 -1.19
CA GLY A 39 -4.99 14.94 -0.20
C GLY A 39 -5.23 13.43 -0.27
N ILE A 40 -4.52 12.70 -1.15
CA ILE A 40 -4.72 11.26 -1.42
C ILE A 40 -6.20 10.95 -1.78
N GLU A 41 -6.83 11.87 -2.52
CA GLU A 41 -8.17 11.66 -3.03
C GLU A 41 -8.13 10.76 -4.26
N VAL A 42 -8.84 9.64 -4.21
CA VAL A 42 -8.89 8.67 -5.31
C VAL A 42 -10.13 8.83 -6.19
N ALA A 43 -11.21 9.38 -5.64
CA ALA A 43 -12.43 9.69 -6.38
C ALA A 43 -13.13 10.90 -5.77
N ARG A 44 -13.72 11.73 -6.62
CA ARG A 44 -14.50 12.89 -6.23
C ARG A 44 -15.84 12.86 -6.94
N PHE A 45 -16.93 13.00 -6.21
CA PHE A 45 -18.26 13.08 -6.78
C PHE A 45 -18.84 14.48 -6.59
N VAL A 46 -19.57 14.97 -7.58
CA VAL A 46 -20.49 16.09 -7.44
C VAL A 46 -21.87 15.54 -7.16
N ARG A 47 -22.41 15.83 -5.99
CA ARG A 47 -23.74 15.41 -5.55
C ARG A 47 -24.70 16.57 -5.63
N LEU A 48 -25.84 16.37 -6.30
CA LEU A 48 -26.90 17.36 -6.39
C LEU A 48 -27.97 17.09 -5.33
N LEU A 49 -28.14 18.05 -4.43
CA LEU A 49 -29.20 18.08 -3.42
C LEU A 49 -30.37 18.92 -3.91
N LYS A 50 -31.40 19.07 -3.08
CA LYS A 50 -32.61 19.84 -3.43
C LYS A 50 -32.32 21.31 -3.79
N SER A 51 -31.38 21.94 -3.11
CA SER A 51 -31.06 23.38 -3.26
C SER A 51 -29.57 23.69 -3.25
N SER A 52 -28.71 22.67 -3.24
CA SER A 52 -27.26 22.83 -3.16
C SER A 52 -26.55 21.75 -3.96
N THR A 53 -25.27 21.97 -4.20
CA THR A 53 -24.37 21.00 -4.81
C THR A 53 -23.19 20.81 -3.87
N GLU A 54 -22.83 19.55 -3.61
CA GLU A 54 -21.77 19.19 -2.66
C GLU A 54 -20.74 18.29 -3.33
N LEU A 55 -19.48 18.44 -2.92
CA LEU A 55 -18.41 17.54 -3.32
C LEU A 55 -18.27 16.43 -2.27
N VAL A 56 -18.26 15.18 -2.74
CA VAL A 56 -18.01 14.00 -1.92
C VAL A 56 -16.67 13.41 -2.33
N SER A 57 -15.71 13.52 -1.44
CA SER A 57 -14.34 13.04 -1.63
C SER A 57 -14.14 11.67 -1.01
N PHE A 58 -13.49 10.77 -1.74
CA PHE A 58 -13.05 9.46 -1.27
C PHE A 58 -11.53 9.44 -1.23
N THR A 59 -10.98 9.21 -0.03
CA THR A 59 -9.53 9.22 0.23
C THR A 59 -9.08 7.85 0.74
N VAL A 60 -7.84 7.47 0.40
CA VAL A 60 -7.23 6.24 0.93
C VAL A 60 -6.30 6.60 2.09
N PRO A 61 -6.50 6.03 3.30
CA PRO A 61 -5.58 6.25 4.42
C PRO A 61 -4.20 5.66 4.09
N ARG A 62 -3.17 6.50 4.02
CA ARG A 62 -1.78 6.07 3.76
C ARG A 62 -0.81 6.66 4.77
N TYR A 63 0.30 5.95 4.95
CA TYR A 63 1.46 6.46 5.67
C TYR A 63 2.22 7.48 4.81
N LYS A 64 2.82 8.51 5.41
CA LYS A 64 3.59 9.56 4.73
C LYS A 64 2.86 10.19 3.54
N ALA A 65 1.71 10.80 3.83
CA ALA A 65 0.84 11.41 2.84
C ALA A 65 1.47 12.58 2.07
N GLU A 66 2.62 13.09 2.54
CA GLU A 66 3.40 14.11 1.85
C GLU A 66 4.11 13.62 0.58
N TYR A 67 4.17 12.30 0.32
CA TYR A 67 4.74 11.75 -0.91
C TYR A 67 3.66 11.47 -1.95
N PHE A 68 4.05 11.48 -3.22
CA PHE A 68 3.19 11.06 -4.31
C PHE A 68 3.05 9.53 -4.32
N HIS A 69 1.82 9.05 -4.13
CA HIS A 69 1.48 7.63 -4.18
C HIS A 69 1.22 7.17 -5.62
N ASP A 70 2.27 6.84 -6.34
CA ASP A 70 2.22 6.40 -7.75
C ASP A 70 1.35 5.16 -7.97
N ASP A 71 1.24 4.28 -6.98
CA ASP A 71 0.36 3.11 -7.01
C ASP A 71 -1.14 3.46 -6.98
N LEU A 72 -1.53 4.63 -6.46
CA LEU A 72 -2.90 5.13 -6.48
C LEU A 72 -3.24 5.97 -7.72
N TYR A 73 -2.21 6.45 -8.42
CA TYR A 73 -2.33 7.39 -9.53
C TYR A 73 -1.55 6.89 -10.76
N PRO A 74 -1.98 5.76 -11.37
CA PRO A 74 -1.39 5.30 -12.62
C PRO A 74 -1.59 6.33 -13.75
N PRO A 75 -0.81 6.24 -14.85
CA PRO A 75 -1.01 7.08 -16.02
C PRO A 75 -2.47 7.09 -16.47
N THR A 76 -3.10 8.25 -16.33
CA THR A 76 -4.56 8.41 -16.46
C THR A 76 -4.90 8.79 -17.90
N ARG A 77 -5.98 8.25 -18.46
CA ARG A 77 -6.42 8.61 -19.83
C ARG A 77 -6.98 10.03 -19.87
N LYS A 78 -6.58 10.80 -20.88
CA LYS A 78 -7.09 12.15 -21.16
C LYS A 78 -8.46 12.08 -21.85
N ILE A 79 -9.52 11.81 -21.11
CA ILE A 79 -10.86 11.59 -21.70
C ILE A 79 -11.50 12.83 -22.36
N TRP A 80 -10.89 14.00 -22.21
CA TRP A 80 -11.39 15.27 -22.73
C TRP A 80 -10.70 15.72 -24.02
N GLU A 81 -9.59 15.09 -24.37
CA GLU A 81 -8.92 15.28 -25.66
C GLU A 81 -9.40 14.18 -26.61
N ALA A 82 -9.65 14.50 -27.87
CA ALA A 82 -9.97 13.47 -28.86
C ALA A 82 -8.70 12.65 -29.18
N SER A 83 -8.79 11.32 -29.18
CA SER A 83 -7.66 10.46 -29.58
C SER A 83 -7.36 10.52 -31.08
N MET A 84 -8.37 10.83 -31.90
CA MET A 84 -8.27 10.86 -33.35
C MET A 84 -9.32 11.79 -33.96
N SER A 85 -9.12 12.15 -35.23
CA SER A 85 -10.11 12.87 -36.02
C SER A 85 -11.25 11.93 -36.47
N VAL A 86 -12.38 12.51 -36.91
CA VAL A 86 -13.50 11.74 -37.47
C VAL A 86 -13.07 10.99 -38.73
N ASP A 87 -12.25 11.60 -39.59
CA ASP A 87 -11.74 10.96 -40.79
C ASP A 87 -10.87 9.74 -40.46
N ASP A 88 -10.01 9.85 -39.45
CA ASP A 88 -9.18 8.74 -38.99
C ASP A 88 -10.02 7.58 -38.45
N TYR A 89 -11.07 7.89 -37.69
CA TYR A 89 -12.02 6.89 -37.19
C TYR A 89 -12.78 6.20 -38.32
N ILE A 90 -13.28 6.96 -39.31
CA ILE A 90 -13.96 6.41 -40.49
C ILE A 90 -13.01 5.49 -41.29
N ASN A 91 -11.74 5.88 -41.38
CA ASN A 91 -10.69 5.07 -42.00
C ASN A 91 -10.22 3.90 -41.12
N LYS A 92 -10.91 3.61 -40.01
CA LYS A 92 -10.62 2.51 -39.07
C LYS A 92 -9.19 2.55 -38.51
N LYS A 93 -8.62 3.73 -38.35
CA LYS A 93 -7.35 3.86 -37.62
C LYS A 93 -7.57 3.56 -36.14
N ASP A 94 -6.59 2.90 -35.53
CA ASP A 94 -6.63 2.54 -34.12
C ASP A 94 -5.59 3.37 -33.36
N ASN A 95 -5.99 4.59 -32.97
CA ASN A 95 -5.17 5.48 -32.15
C ASN A 95 -5.60 5.36 -30.69
N LEU A 96 -4.64 5.05 -29.83
CA LEU A 96 -4.86 5.01 -28.39
C LEU A 96 -5.06 6.42 -27.82
N GLN A 97 -5.93 6.51 -26.81
CA GLN A 97 -6.14 7.75 -26.06
C GLN A 97 -4.84 8.15 -25.36
N GLY A 98 -4.47 9.43 -25.47
CA GLY A 98 -3.34 9.98 -24.72
C GLY A 98 -3.51 9.83 -23.21
N THR A 99 -2.40 9.71 -22.49
CA THR A 99 -2.37 9.64 -21.03
C THR A 99 -1.75 10.89 -20.41
N LEU A 100 -1.98 11.09 -19.12
CA LEU A 100 -1.35 12.11 -18.29
C LEU A 100 -0.79 11.49 -17.00
N ASP A 101 0.32 12.05 -16.53
CA ASP A 101 0.81 11.82 -15.18
C ASP A 101 0.14 12.83 -14.24
N LEU A 102 -0.31 12.34 -13.08
CA LEU A 102 -0.99 13.14 -12.07
C LEU A 102 -0.02 13.61 -10.96
N GLN A 103 1.27 13.31 -11.08
CA GLN A 103 2.28 13.75 -10.14
C GLN A 103 2.34 15.28 -10.06
N PRO A 104 2.06 15.89 -8.89
CA PRO A 104 2.18 17.33 -8.70
C PRO A 104 3.64 17.77 -8.77
N GLU A 105 3.87 19.00 -9.24
CA GLU A 105 5.23 19.57 -9.29
C GLU A 105 5.89 19.57 -7.91
N GLY A 106 7.13 19.07 -7.87
CA GLY A 106 7.97 19.01 -6.67
C GLY A 106 7.61 17.91 -5.67
N LEU A 107 6.63 17.04 -5.96
CA LEU A 107 6.26 15.94 -5.06
C LEU A 107 7.08 14.68 -5.39
N GLN A 108 7.87 14.18 -4.44
CA GLN A 108 8.65 12.95 -4.63
C GLN A 108 7.75 11.71 -4.59
N LYS A 109 8.01 10.71 -5.45
CA LYS A 109 7.26 9.45 -5.46
C LYS A 109 7.56 8.61 -4.23
N MET A 110 6.55 7.92 -3.72
CA MET A 110 6.70 7.00 -2.59
C MET A 110 7.57 5.79 -2.94
N SER A 111 7.48 5.30 -4.18
CA SER A 111 8.32 4.21 -4.68
C SER A 111 9.80 4.56 -4.74
N GLU A 112 10.11 5.83 -5.00
CA GLU A 112 11.49 6.36 -5.07
C GLU A 112 12.01 6.85 -3.72
N ALA A 113 11.11 7.12 -2.77
CA ALA A 113 11.50 7.48 -1.42
C ALA A 113 12.10 6.25 -0.74
N ASP A 114 13.42 6.29 -0.48
CA ASP A 114 14.13 5.28 0.29
C ASP A 114 13.26 4.88 1.48
N SER A 115 12.83 3.61 1.49
CA SER A 115 12.12 3.01 2.60
C SER A 115 13.13 2.76 3.73
N GLY A 116 13.78 3.82 4.21
CA GLY A 116 14.55 3.88 5.44
C GLY A 116 13.67 3.74 6.67
N ALA A 117 12.57 2.96 6.58
CA ALA A 117 11.89 2.44 7.73
C ALA A 117 12.90 1.56 8.46
N GLN A 118 13.60 2.18 9.42
CA GLN A 118 14.17 1.43 10.52
C GLN A 118 13.01 0.57 11.04
N LYS A 119 13.08 -0.74 10.78
CA LYS A 119 12.19 -1.71 11.41
C LYS A 119 12.38 -1.48 12.89
N ILE A 120 11.49 -0.73 13.53
CA ILE A 120 11.52 -0.57 14.98
C ILE A 120 11.35 -2.01 15.48
N PRO A 121 12.40 -2.62 16.05
CA PRO A 121 12.30 -4.01 16.44
C PRO A 121 11.24 -4.05 17.53
N ARG A 122 10.21 -4.90 17.35
CA ARG A 122 9.12 -5.09 18.33
C ARG A 122 9.66 -5.41 19.73
N TYR A 123 10.91 -5.85 19.80
CA TYR A 123 11.63 -6.21 21.01
C TYR A 123 13.01 -5.57 21.04
N ASN A 124 13.31 -4.79 22.09
CA ASN A 124 14.63 -4.20 22.30
C ASN A 124 15.54 -5.21 23.01
N SER A 125 16.08 -6.17 22.24
CA SER A 125 17.01 -7.19 22.74
C SER A 125 18.20 -6.59 23.51
N LYS A 126 18.63 -5.37 23.16
CA LYS A 126 19.73 -4.65 23.83
C LYS A 126 19.33 -4.06 25.19
N ALA A 127 18.05 -3.79 25.41
CA ALA A 127 17.54 -3.38 26.73
C ALA A 127 17.41 -4.59 27.66
N GLU A 128 16.88 -5.71 27.15
CA GLU A 128 16.74 -6.91 27.98
C GLU A 128 18.08 -7.54 28.33
N LEU A 129 19.02 -7.57 27.37
CA LEU A 129 20.36 -8.05 27.63
C LEU A 129 21.06 -7.22 28.72
N ARG A 130 20.89 -5.89 28.71
CA ARG A 130 21.39 -5.01 29.78
C ARG A 130 20.75 -5.28 31.13
N ARG A 131 19.44 -5.57 31.15
CA ARG A 131 18.73 -5.93 32.39
C ARG A 131 19.26 -7.23 32.98
N VAL A 132 19.40 -8.28 32.16
CA VAL A 132 19.94 -9.58 32.59
C VAL A 132 21.39 -9.44 33.08
N MET A 133 22.19 -8.59 32.43
CA MET A 133 23.57 -8.31 32.86
C MET A 133 23.65 -7.59 34.19
N MET A 134 22.75 -6.63 34.46
CA MET A 134 22.67 -5.95 35.76
C MET A 134 22.19 -6.89 36.87
N GLU A 135 21.24 -7.77 36.58
CA GLU A 135 20.71 -8.74 37.56
C GLU A 135 21.72 -9.85 37.88
N LYS A 136 22.54 -10.28 36.91
CA LYS A 136 23.53 -11.36 37.10
C LYS A 136 24.97 -10.90 37.35
N GLY A 137 25.28 -9.63 37.16
CA GLY A 137 26.63 -9.09 37.36
C GLY A 137 27.70 -9.67 36.44
N GLU A 138 27.31 -10.24 35.30
CA GLU A 138 28.21 -10.92 34.36
C GLU A 138 28.66 -9.99 33.23
N SER A 139 29.94 -10.09 32.82
CA SER A 139 30.48 -9.37 31.67
C SER A 139 29.80 -9.85 30.37
N THR A 140 29.58 -8.92 29.44
CA THR A 140 29.00 -9.21 28.11
C THR A 140 29.69 -10.34 27.36
N SER A 141 31.02 -10.42 27.44
CA SER A 141 31.83 -11.47 26.81
C SER A 141 31.53 -12.85 27.40
N ASP A 142 31.37 -12.92 28.72
CA ASP A 142 31.33 -14.18 29.46
C ASP A 142 29.94 -14.81 29.37
N PHE A 143 28.90 -13.96 29.37
CA PHE A 143 27.54 -14.39 29.09
C PHE A 143 27.39 -14.96 27.67
N LEU A 144 27.94 -14.27 26.66
CA LEU A 144 27.91 -14.75 25.26
C LEU A 144 28.70 -16.05 25.09
N GLY A 145 29.85 -16.17 25.77
CA GLY A 145 30.64 -17.40 25.83
C GLY A 145 29.82 -18.58 26.39
N ASN A 146 29.17 -18.38 27.55
CA ASN A 146 28.34 -19.40 28.18
C ASN A 146 27.11 -19.79 27.34
N VAL A 147 26.50 -18.84 26.62
CA VAL A 147 25.39 -19.14 25.70
C VAL A 147 25.89 -19.92 24.48
N MET A 148 27.01 -19.53 23.88
CA MET A 148 27.62 -20.27 22.76
C MET A 148 28.03 -21.68 23.18
N GLU A 149 28.56 -21.85 24.39
CA GLU A 149 28.91 -23.15 24.94
C GLU A 149 27.66 -24.01 25.19
N LYS A 150 26.57 -23.43 25.67
CA LYS A 150 25.28 -24.13 25.85
C LYS A 150 24.55 -24.43 24.54
N VAL A 151 24.80 -23.65 23.48
CA VAL A 151 24.29 -23.90 22.12
C VAL A 151 25.13 -24.96 21.39
N LYS A 152 26.36 -25.25 21.85
CA LYS A 152 27.16 -26.39 21.39
C LYS A 152 26.66 -27.73 21.95
N ILE A 153 25.40 -28.07 21.69
CA ILE A 153 24.80 -29.40 21.85
C ILE A 153 23.73 -29.48 20.74
N LYS A 154 23.83 -30.25 19.64
CA LYS A 154 24.71 -31.36 19.22
C LYS A 154 25.04 -31.17 17.73
N GLU A 155 26.30 -31.37 17.33
CA GLU A 155 26.74 -31.35 15.93
C GLU A 155 26.15 -32.50 15.06
N ASN A 156 25.31 -33.38 15.62
CA ASN A 156 24.81 -34.59 14.96
C ASN A 156 23.29 -34.80 15.03
N ASP A 157 22.51 -33.86 15.57
CA ASP A 157 21.04 -33.92 15.40
C ASP A 157 20.71 -33.12 14.12
N PRO A 158 20.12 -33.72 13.08
CA PRO A 158 19.71 -33.00 11.88
C PRO A 158 18.75 -31.88 12.28
N ILE A 159 18.93 -30.70 11.69
CA ILE A 159 18.04 -29.57 11.93
C ILE A 159 16.68 -29.94 11.34
N LEU A 160 15.59 -29.81 12.11
CA LEU A 160 14.22 -30.19 11.68
C LEU A 160 13.74 -29.58 10.35
N HIS A 161 14.44 -28.54 9.86
CA HIS A 161 14.17 -27.91 8.57
C HIS A 161 14.78 -28.65 7.36
N GLU A 162 15.68 -29.62 7.56
CA GLU A 162 16.23 -30.45 6.49
C GLU A 162 15.30 -31.61 6.07
N GLU A 163 14.32 -31.99 6.90
CA GLU A 163 13.37 -33.08 6.61
C GLU A 163 12.12 -32.62 5.84
N LYS A 164 11.93 -31.31 5.62
CA LYS A 164 10.78 -30.82 4.85
C LYS A 164 11.20 -30.50 3.44
N GLU A 165 10.83 -31.39 2.53
CA GLU A 165 10.88 -31.17 1.09
C GLU A 165 10.18 -29.84 0.77
N GLY A 166 10.93 -28.91 0.21
CA GLY A 166 10.41 -27.60 -0.15
C GLY A 166 9.30 -27.72 -1.19
N ILE A 167 8.39 -26.76 -1.22
CA ILE A 167 7.44 -26.60 -2.31
C ILE A 167 8.25 -26.33 -3.60
N SER A 168 7.98 -27.11 -4.65
CA SER A 168 8.64 -26.96 -5.95
C SER A 168 8.45 -25.55 -6.50
N GLU A 169 9.49 -24.99 -7.14
CA GLU A 169 9.43 -23.66 -7.74
C GLU A 169 8.28 -23.51 -8.76
N SER A 170 7.82 -24.61 -9.37
CA SER A 170 6.67 -24.62 -10.29
C SER A 170 5.31 -24.34 -9.65
N GLU A 171 5.20 -24.30 -8.32
CA GLU A 171 3.93 -23.99 -7.63
C GLU A 171 3.82 -22.48 -7.30
N TRP A 172 4.86 -21.70 -7.57
CA TRP A 172 4.89 -20.24 -7.34
C TRP A 172 4.56 -19.41 -8.60
N ASP A 173 4.41 -20.06 -9.75
CA ASP A 173 4.21 -19.41 -11.05
C ASP A 173 2.76 -19.49 -11.58
N ASP A 174 1.78 -19.83 -10.73
CA ASP A 174 0.33 -19.74 -11.04
C ASP A 174 -0.36 -18.52 -10.40
#